data_AF-A0A2H0U839-F1
#
_entry.id   AF-A0A2H0U839-F1
#
_cell.length_a   1.000
_cell.length_b   1.000
_cell.length_c   1.000
_cell.angle_alpha   90.00
_cell.angle_beta   90.00
_cell.angle_gamma   90.00
#
_symmetry.space_group_name_H-M   'P 1'
#
loop_
_entity.id
_entity.type
_entity.pdbx_description
1 polymer ?
#
loop_
_entity_poly.entity_id
_entity_poly.type
_entity_poly.pdbx_seq_one_letter_code
_entity_poly.pdbx_strand_id
1 'polypeptide(L)'
;MEPLSRSKRTAYLSIFAFLFCAIVPVVLLYAGGYRFHLGEGFVQTGGLYLEVPYAGARVTVNGSFVGETNFLTRSYYIGDLTAGSHSVHVSKDGFLPWHRALEVEPRLVTSAHVLLVPDDALIEEVVLEGEEEDGEAGGRYRVSDELYASIVDAFERTQPISAGGTVDVEGNLALVLSDGDVTAHWLLADAPPPSYFCRSPSHCTRRIALESGPETSVNAAFWMGGALYLREDGGLMFTEIDARPTPVSALLYRARGAEFRIVAGELFVKDNGRIVRVGF
;
A
#
# COMPACT_ATOMS: atom_id res chain seq x y z
N MET A 1 57.53 -33.26 -10.16
CA MET A 1 56.18 -33.84 -10.13
C MET A 1 56.04 -34.71 -11.37
N GLU A 2 55.85 -36.01 -11.19
CA GLU A 2 55.73 -36.95 -12.31
C GLU A 2 54.33 -36.80 -12.94
N PRO A 3 54.21 -36.68 -14.28
CA PRO A 3 52.91 -36.48 -14.92
C PRO A 3 52.03 -37.73 -14.78
N LEU A 4 50.73 -37.52 -14.55
CA LEU A 4 49.75 -38.60 -14.48
C LEU A 4 49.74 -39.45 -15.76
N SER A 5 49.66 -40.78 -15.60
CA SER A 5 49.54 -41.74 -16.70
C SER A 5 48.35 -41.41 -17.62
N ARG A 6 48.49 -41.66 -18.93
CA ARG A 6 47.47 -41.36 -19.96
C ARG A 6 46.09 -41.88 -19.57
N SER A 7 45.99 -43.11 -19.06
CA SER A 7 44.71 -43.72 -18.65
C SER A 7 44.06 -42.99 -17.47
N LYS A 8 44.85 -42.50 -16.51
CA LYS A 8 44.33 -41.71 -15.37
C LYS A 8 43.80 -40.35 -15.83
N ARG A 9 44.51 -39.69 -16.74
CA ARG A 9 44.08 -38.41 -17.33
C ARG A 9 42.76 -38.56 -18.09
N THR A 10 42.62 -39.60 -18.90
CA THR A 10 41.37 -39.87 -19.63
C THR A 10 40.23 -40.20 -18.66
N ALA A 11 40.47 -41.03 -17.64
CA ALA A 11 39.46 -41.35 -16.64
C ALA A 11 38.96 -40.10 -15.89
N TYR A 12 39.87 -39.24 -15.42
CA TYR A 12 39.48 -37.97 -14.78
C TYR A 12 38.70 -37.07 -15.73
N LEU A 13 39.15 -36.93 -16.98
CA LEU A 13 38.44 -36.13 -17.97
C LEU A 13 37.02 -36.67 -18.21
N SER A 14 36.86 -37.98 -18.39
CA SER A 14 35.54 -38.60 -18.57
C SER A 14 34.63 -38.40 -17.36
N ILE A 15 35.16 -38.54 -16.13
CA ILE A 15 34.40 -38.30 -14.90
C ILE A 15 33.96 -36.83 -14.81
N PHE A 16 34.88 -35.88 -15.00
CA PHE A 16 34.54 -34.46 -14.94
C PHE A 16 33.59 -34.03 -16.06
N ALA A 17 33.75 -34.58 -17.27
CA ALA A 17 32.82 -34.33 -18.37
C ALA A 17 31.43 -34.87 -18.05
N PHE A 18 31.33 -36.08 -17.49
CA PHE A 18 30.05 -36.65 -17.05
C PHE A 18 29.40 -35.81 -15.94
N LEU A 19 30.17 -35.46 -14.90
CA LEU A 19 29.69 -34.61 -13.81
C LEU A 19 29.23 -33.25 -14.33
N PHE A 20 29.97 -32.63 -15.24
CA PHE A 20 29.58 -31.39 -15.89
C PHE A 20 28.25 -31.54 -16.64
N CYS A 21 28.11 -32.56 -17.49
CA CYS A 21 26.89 -32.83 -18.24
C CYS A 21 25.68 -33.16 -17.34
N ALA A 22 25.91 -33.70 -16.13
CA ALA A 22 24.85 -33.98 -15.17
C ALA A 22 24.47 -32.75 -14.31
N ILE A 23 25.46 -31.97 -13.86
CA ILE A 23 25.25 -30.81 -12.98
C ILE A 23 24.69 -29.62 -13.76
N VAL A 24 25.15 -29.38 -14.98
CA VAL A 24 24.73 -28.21 -15.78
C VAL A 24 23.21 -28.16 -15.97
N PRO A 25 22.51 -29.23 -16.39
CA PRO A 25 21.05 -29.20 -16.48
C PRO A 25 20.35 -28.86 -15.16
N VAL A 26 20.85 -29.37 -14.03
CA VAL A 26 20.29 -29.09 -12.69
C VAL A 26 20.48 -27.60 -12.33
N VAL A 27 21.67 -27.06 -12.57
CA VAL A 27 21.95 -25.64 -12.35
C VAL A 27 21.11 -24.75 -13.28
N LEU A 28 20.91 -25.15 -14.53
CA LEU A 28 20.06 -24.43 -15.49
C LEU A 28 18.59 -24.43 -15.07
N LEU A 29 18.07 -25.56 -14.56
CA LEU A 29 16.72 -25.63 -14.01
C LEU A 29 16.58 -24.71 -12.80
N TYR A 30 17.53 -24.77 -11.87
CA TYR A 30 17.56 -23.90 -10.69
C TYR A 30 17.59 -22.41 -11.08
N ALA A 31 18.51 -22.02 -11.97
CA ALA A 31 18.62 -20.65 -12.46
C ALA A 31 17.39 -20.20 -13.27
N GLY A 32 16.68 -21.16 -13.89
CA GLY A 32 15.40 -20.94 -14.56
C GLY A 32 14.20 -20.81 -13.62
N GLY A 33 14.40 -20.85 -12.30
CA GLY A 33 13.34 -20.71 -11.30
C GLY A 33 12.57 -22.00 -11.01
N TYR A 34 13.15 -23.17 -11.31
CA TYR A 34 12.59 -24.45 -10.91
C TYR A 34 13.11 -24.88 -9.54
N ARG A 35 12.19 -25.37 -8.71
CA ARG A 35 12.47 -25.97 -7.40
C ARG A 35 11.93 -27.38 -7.36
N PHE A 36 12.65 -28.25 -6.65
CA PHE A 36 12.23 -29.63 -6.48
C PHE A 36 11.38 -29.77 -5.22
N HIS A 37 10.12 -30.15 -5.38
CA HIS A 37 9.18 -30.43 -4.29
C HIS A 37 8.89 -31.93 -4.26
N LEU A 38 9.00 -32.53 -3.08
CA LEU A 38 8.79 -33.97 -2.92
C LEU A 38 7.31 -34.30 -3.17
N GLY A 39 7.03 -35.10 -4.21
CA GLY A 39 5.69 -35.46 -4.66
C GLY A 39 5.23 -34.74 -5.92
N GLU A 40 5.68 -33.50 -6.15
CA GLU A 40 5.30 -32.68 -7.32
C GLU A 40 6.42 -32.60 -8.38
N GLY A 41 7.65 -32.93 -8.00
CA GLY A 41 8.81 -32.88 -8.90
C GLY A 41 9.35 -31.46 -9.06
N PHE A 42 9.78 -31.10 -10.27
CA PHE A 42 10.28 -29.76 -10.56
C PHE A 42 9.13 -28.82 -10.88
N VAL A 43 8.85 -27.87 -9.98
CA VAL A 43 7.83 -26.84 -10.13
C VAL A 43 8.48 -25.49 -10.34
N GLN A 44 7.82 -24.62 -11.12
CA GLN A 44 8.27 -23.24 -11.27
C GLN A 44 7.79 -22.42 -10.07
N THR A 45 8.70 -21.63 -9.50
CA THR A 45 8.42 -20.77 -8.36
C THR A 45 8.51 -19.30 -8.74
N GLY A 46 7.82 -18.45 -8.00
CA GLY A 46 7.98 -17.00 -8.03
C GLY A 46 8.45 -16.48 -6.67
N GLY A 47 8.19 -15.21 -6.41
CA GLY A 47 8.46 -14.62 -5.10
C GLY A 47 7.54 -13.45 -4.77
N LEU A 48 7.60 -13.03 -3.50
CA LEU A 48 6.97 -11.83 -2.99
C LEU A 48 8.06 -10.84 -2.54
N TYR A 49 7.84 -9.57 -2.82
CA TYR A 49 8.59 -8.48 -2.22
C TYR A 49 7.62 -7.59 -1.45
N LEU A 50 7.80 -7.50 -0.14
CA LEU A 50 6.95 -6.73 0.75
C LEU A 50 7.74 -5.52 1.24
N GLU A 51 7.27 -4.32 0.93
CA GLU A 51 7.77 -3.08 1.51
C GLU A 51 6.88 -2.70 2.71
N VAL A 52 7.49 -2.61 3.88
CA VAL A 52 6.81 -2.38 5.15
C VAL A 52 7.53 -1.22 5.86
N PRO A 53 7.17 0.04 5.55
CA PRO A 53 7.90 1.22 6.02
C PRO A 53 7.67 1.55 7.51
N TYR A 54 7.16 0.61 8.30
CA TYR A 54 6.87 0.76 9.72
C TYR A 54 7.79 -0.14 10.52
N ALA A 55 8.54 0.40 11.48
CA ALA A 55 9.31 -0.41 12.42
C ALA A 55 8.38 -1.10 13.44
N GLY A 56 8.75 -2.31 13.88
CA GLY A 56 7.99 -3.12 14.83
C GLY A 56 6.78 -3.83 14.23
N ALA A 57 6.69 -3.92 12.90
CA ALA A 57 5.59 -4.59 12.22
C ALA A 57 5.94 -6.07 11.98
N ARG A 58 5.05 -6.95 12.42
CA ARG A 58 5.14 -8.41 12.28
C ARG A 58 4.58 -8.83 10.93
N VAL A 59 5.37 -9.55 10.14
CA VAL A 59 5.00 -10.02 8.80
C VAL A 59 4.83 -11.54 8.81
N THR A 60 3.69 -12.02 8.33
CA THR A 60 3.42 -13.44 8.11
C THR A 60 2.93 -13.70 6.69
N VAL A 61 3.32 -14.85 6.13
CA VAL A 61 2.92 -15.32 4.81
C VAL A 61 2.41 -16.75 4.95
N ASN A 62 1.19 -17.03 4.47
CA ASN A 62 0.49 -18.29 4.64
C ASN A 62 0.48 -18.78 6.10
N GLY A 63 0.33 -17.85 7.06
CA GLY A 63 0.35 -18.12 8.49
C GLY A 63 1.74 -18.39 9.09
N SER A 64 2.80 -18.44 8.26
CA SER A 64 4.18 -18.62 8.73
C SER A 64 4.82 -17.26 9.00
N PHE A 65 5.47 -17.11 10.15
CA PHE A 65 6.20 -15.89 10.50
C PHE A 65 7.44 -15.72 9.61
N VAL A 66 7.53 -14.57 8.94
CA VAL A 66 8.65 -14.21 8.08
C VAL A 66 9.67 -13.37 8.85
N GLY A 67 9.19 -12.42 9.65
CA GLY A 67 10.05 -11.52 10.41
C GLY A 67 9.29 -10.35 11.03
N GLU A 68 10.02 -9.54 11.77
CA GLU A 68 9.54 -8.29 12.37
C GLU A 68 10.43 -7.14 11.89
N THR A 69 9.84 -6.12 11.30
CA THR A 69 10.59 -4.96 10.77
C THR A 69 11.26 -4.19 11.90
N ASN A 70 12.35 -3.52 11.57
CA ASN A 70 13.05 -2.61 12.48
C ASN A 70 13.55 -1.38 11.71
N PHE A 71 14.39 -0.56 12.34
CA PHE A 71 14.91 0.64 11.70
C PHE A 71 15.72 0.35 10.42
N LEU A 72 16.45 -0.77 10.37
CA LEU A 72 17.30 -1.19 9.25
C LEU A 72 16.59 -2.10 8.24
N THR A 73 15.63 -2.92 8.70
CA THR A 73 14.90 -3.89 7.89
C THR A 73 13.45 -3.47 7.74
N ARG A 74 13.13 -2.85 6.60
CA ARG A 74 11.78 -2.37 6.25
C ARG A 74 11.21 -3.06 5.01
N SER A 75 11.82 -4.15 4.57
CA SER A 75 11.29 -4.95 3.49
C SER A 75 11.69 -6.42 3.64
N TYR A 76 10.89 -7.29 3.03
CA TYR A 76 11.09 -8.73 3.03
C TYR A 76 10.96 -9.27 1.61
N TYR A 77 11.95 -10.04 1.18
CA TYR A 77 11.86 -10.87 -0.01
C TYR A 77 11.60 -12.33 0.39
N ILE A 78 10.53 -12.90 -0.13
CA ILE A 78 10.14 -14.29 0.08
C ILE A 78 10.16 -14.98 -1.29
N GLY A 79 11.24 -15.71 -1.55
CA GLY A 79 11.40 -16.49 -2.79
C GLY A 79 10.86 -17.91 -2.65
N ASP A 80 11.05 -18.70 -3.72
CA ASP A 80 10.74 -20.13 -3.78
C ASP A 80 9.28 -20.47 -3.44
N LEU A 81 8.37 -19.54 -3.74
CA LEU A 81 6.93 -19.72 -3.58
C LEU A 81 6.36 -20.39 -4.83
N THR A 82 5.58 -21.45 -4.65
CA THR A 82 4.80 -22.06 -5.73
C THR A 82 3.86 -21.04 -6.35
N ALA A 83 3.58 -21.14 -7.64
CA ALA A 83 2.61 -20.24 -8.26
C ALA A 83 1.20 -20.41 -7.67
N GLY A 84 0.49 -19.28 -7.52
CA GLY A 84 -0.85 -19.22 -6.95
C GLY A 84 -1.04 -18.09 -5.94
N SER A 85 -2.16 -18.10 -5.24
CA SER A 85 -2.52 -17.05 -4.28
C SER A 85 -1.91 -17.31 -2.90
N HIS A 86 -1.17 -16.33 -2.38
CA HIS A 86 -0.55 -16.37 -1.05
C HIS A 86 -1.17 -15.32 -0.13
N SER A 87 -1.52 -15.75 1.08
CA SER A 87 -2.07 -14.88 2.12
C SER A 87 -0.94 -14.17 2.85
N VAL A 88 -0.95 -12.84 2.84
CA VAL A 88 0.01 -12.00 3.54
C VAL A 88 -0.71 -11.23 4.63
N HIS A 89 -0.14 -11.21 5.82
CA HIS A 89 -0.67 -10.47 6.95
C HIS A 89 0.46 -9.69 7.62
N VAL A 90 0.21 -8.39 7.84
CA VAL A 90 1.13 -7.50 8.53
C VAL A 90 0.38 -6.83 9.66
N SER A 91 0.92 -6.95 10.88
CA SER A 91 0.33 -6.38 12.09
C SER A 91 1.33 -5.59 12.89
N LYS A 92 0.85 -4.56 13.56
CA LYS A 92 1.62 -3.70 14.46
C LYS A 92 0.66 -3.18 15.53
N ASP A 93 1.14 -3.08 16.76
CA ASP A 93 0.34 -2.57 17.88
C ASP A 93 -0.08 -1.10 17.63
N GLY A 94 -1.36 -0.78 17.85
CA GLY A 94 -1.96 0.53 17.59
C GLY A 94 -2.28 0.81 16.11
N PHE A 95 -2.34 -0.23 15.28
CA PHE A 95 -2.67 -0.13 13.86
C PHE A 95 -3.66 -1.23 13.45
N LEU A 96 -4.52 -0.89 12.49
CA LEU A 96 -5.36 -1.85 11.80
C LEU A 96 -4.48 -2.87 11.06
N PRO A 97 -4.75 -4.18 11.21
CA PRO A 97 -3.97 -5.20 10.51
C PRO A 97 -4.17 -5.12 9.01
N TRP A 98 -3.06 -5.19 8.27
CA TRP A 98 -3.08 -5.24 6.81
C TRP A 98 -3.10 -6.71 6.36
N HIS A 99 -4.02 -7.06 5.46
CA HIS A 99 -4.20 -8.43 4.99
C HIS A 99 -4.48 -8.48 3.49
N ARG A 100 -3.64 -9.17 2.71
CA ARG A 100 -3.84 -9.32 1.27
C ARG A 100 -3.62 -10.73 0.79
N ALA A 101 -4.42 -11.13 -0.19
CA ALA A 101 -4.11 -12.26 -1.06
C ALA A 101 -3.28 -11.74 -2.25
N LEU A 102 -2.00 -12.13 -2.31
CA LEU A 102 -1.08 -11.75 -3.38
C LEU A 102 -0.90 -12.93 -4.34
N GLU A 103 -1.13 -12.71 -5.62
CA GLU A 103 -0.90 -13.71 -6.65
C GLU A 103 0.60 -13.83 -6.95
N VAL A 104 1.16 -15.04 -6.89
CA VAL A 104 2.54 -15.36 -7.28
C VAL A 104 2.51 -16.06 -8.64
N GLU A 105 3.22 -15.49 -9.61
CA GLU A 105 3.36 -16.07 -10.94
C GLU A 105 4.73 -16.73 -11.13
N PRO A 106 4.83 -17.78 -11.97
CA PRO A 106 6.09 -18.45 -12.22
C PRO A 106 7.21 -17.50 -12.69
N ARG A 107 8.36 -17.53 -12.00
CA ARG A 107 9.56 -16.74 -12.29
C ARG A 107 9.38 -15.23 -12.18
N LEU A 108 8.27 -14.75 -11.62
CA LEU A 108 7.99 -13.34 -11.39
C LEU A 108 7.93 -13.03 -9.89
N VAL A 109 8.12 -11.76 -9.57
CA VAL A 109 8.05 -11.24 -8.21
C VAL A 109 6.86 -10.31 -8.10
N THR A 110 5.96 -10.61 -7.17
CA THR A 110 4.83 -9.73 -6.83
C THR A 110 5.25 -8.80 -5.72
N SER A 111 5.19 -7.50 -5.99
CA SER A 111 5.53 -6.46 -5.01
C SER A 111 4.27 -5.92 -4.33
N ALA A 112 4.33 -5.71 -3.01
CA ALA A 112 3.29 -5.01 -2.26
C ALA A 112 3.91 -3.96 -1.34
N HIS A 113 3.35 -2.76 -1.38
CA HIS A 113 3.60 -1.72 -0.39
C HIS A 113 2.54 -1.85 0.70
N VAL A 114 2.96 -1.95 1.95
CA VAL A 114 2.05 -2.07 3.09
C VAL A 114 1.74 -0.68 3.61
N LEU A 115 0.45 -0.38 3.76
CA LEU A 115 -0.06 0.83 4.40
C LEU A 115 -0.77 0.44 5.71
N LEU A 116 -0.14 0.77 6.84
CA LEU A 116 -0.75 0.58 8.17
C LEU A 116 -1.44 1.87 8.59
N VAL A 117 -2.72 1.76 8.89
CA VAL A 117 -3.58 2.85 9.38
C VAL A 117 -3.74 2.67 10.88
N PRO A 118 -3.47 3.71 11.71
CA PRO A 118 -3.73 3.63 13.15
C PRO A 118 -5.18 3.26 13.45
N ASP A 119 -5.41 2.46 14.50
CA ASP A 119 -6.75 1.97 14.85
C ASP A 119 -7.61 2.99 15.59
N ASP A 120 -6.99 3.98 16.23
CA ASP A 120 -7.65 5.08 16.91
C ASP A 120 -7.46 6.41 16.14
N ALA A 121 -8.56 6.98 15.65
CA ALA A 121 -8.57 8.34 15.09
C ALA A 121 -8.78 9.37 16.21
N LEU A 122 -7.92 10.38 16.26
CA LEU A 122 -8.03 11.52 17.17
C LEU A 122 -8.84 12.63 16.50
N ILE A 123 -9.89 13.07 17.18
CA ILE A 123 -10.71 14.22 16.78
C ILE A 123 -10.50 15.31 17.81
N GLU A 124 -9.88 16.41 17.39
CA GLU A 124 -9.50 17.51 18.27
C GLU A 124 -10.10 18.81 17.78
N GLU A 125 -10.70 19.62 18.66
CA GLU A 125 -11.20 20.94 18.28
C GLU A 125 -10.03 21.90 18.07
N VAL A 126 -10.04 22.64 16.96
CA VAL A 126 -8.99 23.62 16.64
C VAL A 126 -9.25 24.90 17.42
N VAL A 127 -8.26 25.33 18.21
CA VAL A 127 -8.35 26.48 19.11
C VAL A 127 -7.10 27.34 18.96
N LEU A 128 -7.21 28.66 19.09
CA LEU A 128 -6.06 29.56 19.02
C LEU A 128 -5.15 29.42 20.24
N GLU A 129 -3.84 29.59 20.03
CA GLU A 129 -2.86 29.70 21.11
C GLU A 129 -3.17 30.92 22.01
N GLY A 130 -3.80 30.69 23.16
CA GLY A 130 -4.09 31.73 24.16
C GLY A 130 -5.56 31.88 24.55
N GLU A 131 -6.49 31.15 23.92
CA GLU A 131 -7.88 31.10 24.40
C GLU A 131 -8.00 30.32 25.71
N GLU A 132 -8.66 30.94 26.71
CA GLU A 132 -8.84 30.38 28.05
C GLU A 132 -9.79 29.16 28.06
N GLU A 133 -9.64 28.36 29.13
CA GLU A 133 -10.16 27.01 29.28
C GLU A 133 -11.65 26.97 29.67
N ASP A 134 -12.54 27.50 28.81
CA ASP A 134 -13.99 27.34 29.04
C ASP A 134 -14.48 26.01 28.46
N GLY A 135 -14.45 24.95 29.28
CA GLY A 135 -15.32 23.78 29.12
C GLY A 135 -14.79 22.54 28.36
N GLU A 136 -15.16 21.39 28.94
CA GLU A 136 -15.16 19.96 28.54
C GLU A 136 -13.92 19.28 27.91
N ALA A 137 -13.72 18.04 28.36
CA ALA A 137 -12.57 17.17 28.20
C ALA A 137 -12.46 16.53 26.79
N GLY A 138 -12.55 17.34 25.74
CA GLY A 138 -12.14 16.97 24.39
C GLY A 138 -10.67 17.33 24.15
N GLY A 139 -9.98 16.58 23.27
CA GLY A 139 -8.65 17.00 22.80
C GLY A 139 -8.76 18.36 22.10
N ARG A 140 -7.91 19.32 22.48
CA ARG A 140 -7.84 20.64 21.82
C ARG A 140 -6.53 20.72 21.05
N TYR A 141 -6.61 20.96 19.75
CA TYR A 141 -5.47 21.19 18.89
C TYR A 141 -5.19 22.70 18.83
N ARG A 142 -4.14 23.12 19.53
CA ARG A 142 -3.74 24.54 19.60
C ARG A 142 -2.90 24.90 18.39
N VAL A 143 -3.29 25.98 17.71
CA VAL A 143 -2.62 26.46 16.50
C VAL A 143 -2.26 27.94 16.62
N SER A 144 -1.18 28.33 15.95
CA SER A 144 -0.80 29.74 15.83
C SER A 144 -1.85 30.52 15.03
N ASP A 145 -1.89 31.85 15.23
CA ASP A 145 -2.78 32.74 14.47
C ASP A 145 -2.60 32.58 12.95
N GLU A 146 -1.36 32.42 12.49
CA GLU A 146 -1.03 32.23 11.07
C GLU A 146 -1.61 30.92 10.52
N LEU A 147 -1.44 29.81 11.24
CA LEU A 147 -1.97 28.52 10.84
C LEU A 147 -3.51 28.54 10.88
N TYR A 148 -4.11 29.10 11.93
CA TYR A 148 -5.56 29.26 12.03
C TYR A 148 -6.15 30.05 10.86
N ALA A 149 -5.55 31.19 10.52
CA ALA A 149 -5.98 31.99 9.37
C ALA A 149 -5.88 31.19 8.06
N SER A 150 -4.83 30.38 7.88
CA SER A 150 -4.69 29.53 6.69
C SER A 150 -5.76 28.42 6.61
N ILE A 151 -6.16 27.87 7.76
CA ILE A 151 -7.22 26.86 7.84
C ILE A 151 -8.57 27.51 7.48
N VAL A 152 -8.89 28.66 8.06
CA VAL A 152 -10.13 29.38 7.77
C VAL A 152 -10.19 29.77 6.29
N ASP A 153 -9.13 30.35 5.73
CA ASP A 153 -9.05 30.70 4.30
C ASP A 153 -9.23 29.48 3.38
N ALA A 154 -8.68 28.32 3.75
CA ALA A 154 -8.87 27.09 2.98
C ALA A 154 -10.35 26.65 2.91
N PHE A 155 -11.13 26.88 3.96
CA PHE A 155 -12.58 26.60 3.98
C PHE A 155 -13.41 27.68 3.30
N GLU A 156 -12.93 28.93 3.24
CA GLU A 156 -13.63 30.01 2.51
C GLU A 156 -13.46 29.89 0.99
N ARG A 157 -12.34 29.31 0.53
CA ARG A 157 -12.15 28.96 -0.88
C ARG A 157 -13.15 27.85 -1.25
N THR A 158 -14.12 28.22 -2.08
CA THR A 158 -15.03 27.26 -2.72
C THR A 158 -14.20 26.38 -3.65
N GLN A 159 -14.03 25.11 -3.29
CA GLN A 159 -13.67 24.13 -4.31
C GLN A 159 -14.86 24.01 -5.25
N PRO A 160 -14.67 24.08 -6.58
CA PRO A 160 -15.75 23.73 -7.47
C PRO A 160 -16.17 22.29 -7.12
N ILE A 161 -17.44 22.11 -6.80
CA ILE A 161 -18.09 20.79 -6.77
C ILE A 161 -17.96 20.29 -8.21
N SER A 162 -16.88 19.59 -8.51
CA SER A 162 -16.56 19.21 -9.87
C SER A 162 -17.58 18.16 -10.28
N ALA A 163 -18.55 18.60 -11.07
CA ALA A 163 -19.39 17.75 -11.90
C ALA A 163 -18.47 17.00 -12.88
N GLY A 164 -17.87 15.90 -12.43
CA GLY A 164 -16.93 15.09 -13.20
C GLY A 164 -15.56 15.75 -13.40
N GLY A 165 -14.50 15.20 -12.84
CA GLY A 165 -13.15 15.69 -13.10
C GLY A 165 -12.06 15.15 -12.21
N THR A 166 -10.83 15.56 -12.51
CA THR A 166 -9.67 15.34 -11.63
C THR A 166 -9.79 16.27 -10.43
N VAL A 167 -9.87 15.70 -9.23
CA VAL A 167 -10.02 16.43 -7.96
C VAL A 167 -8.68 16.66 -7.26
N ASP A 168 -7.72 15.77 -7.46
CA ASP A 168 -6.38 15.89 -6.88
C ASP A 168 -5.34 15.15 -7.74
N VAL A 169 -4.08 15.60 -7.69
CA VAL A 169 -2.95 15.04 -8.44
C VAL A 169 -1.70 15.00 -7.57
N GLU A 170 -1.14 13.80 -7.37
CA GLU A 170 0.13 13.59 -6.67
C GLU A 170 1.12 12.86 -7.59
N GLY A 171 2.12 13.59 -8.08
CA GLY A 171 3.10 13.06 -9.04
C GLY A 171 2.46 12.58 -10.34
N ASN A 172 2.41 11.26 -10.54
CA ASN A 172 1.84 10.60 -11.72
C ASN A 172 0.48 9.93 -11.46
N LEU A 173 -0.10 10.20 -10.29
CA LEU A 173 -1.36 9.65 -9.84
C LEU A 173 -2.40 10.77 -9.77
N ALA A 174 -3.62 10.52 -10.27
CA ALA A 174 -4.73 11.45 -10.18
C ALA A 174 -5.94 10.80 -9.51
N LEU A 175 -6.60 11.51 -8.60
CA LEU A 175 -7.95 11.16 -8.16
C LEU A 175 -8.96 11.83 -9.07
N VAL A 176 -9.92 11.04 -9.53
CA VAL A 176 -11.01 11.48 -10.40
C VAL A 176 -12.32 11.15 -9.72
N LEU A 177 -13.16 12.18 -9.55
CA LEU A 177 -14.52 12.08 -9.07
C LEU A 177 -15.46 12.21 -10.27
N SER A 178 -16.23 11.18 -10.58
CA SER A 178 -17.22 11.18 -11.67
C SER A 178 -18.48 10.48 -11.21
N ASP A 179 -19.64 11.14 -11.35
CA ASP A 179 -20.94 10.56 -11.02
C ASP A 179 -21.04 10.02 -9.57
N GLY A 180 -20.25 10.58 -8.64
CA GLY A 180 -20.18 10.15 -7.24
C GLY A 180 -19.15 9.04 -6.96
N ASP A 181 -18.56 8.44 -8.00
CA ASP A 181 -17.52 7.43 -7.88
C ASP A 181 -16.13 8.07 -7.79
N VAL A 182 -15.29 7.53 -6.91
CA VAL A 182 -13.90 7.97 -6.76
C VAL A 182 -12.98 6.93 -7.39
N THR A 183 -12.15 7.38 -8.32
CA THR A 183 -11.23 6.51 -9.06
C THR A 183 -9.80 7.07 -9.04
N ALA A 184 -8.82 6.22 -8.80
CA ALA A 184 -7.40 6.57 -8.91
C ALA A 184 -6.87 6.19 -10.30
N HIS A 185 -6.25 7.15 -11.00
CA HIS A 185 -5.77 7.02 -12.37
C HIS A 185 -4.24 7.17 -12.43
N TRP A 186 -3.57 6.22 -13.09
CA TRP A 186 -2.16 6.36 -13.45
C TRP A 186 -2.01 7.16 -14.75
N LEU A 187 -1.30 8.29 -14.69
CA LEU A 187 -1.25 9.28 -15.77
C LEU A 187 -0.24 8.94 -16.87
N LEU A 188 0.82 8.18 -16.57
CA LEU A 188 1.87 7.89 -17.54
C LEU A 188 1.46 6.79 -18.52
N ALA A 189 1.29 7.17 -19.79
CA ALA A 189 0.87 6.27 -20.85
C ALA A 189 1.96 5.26 -21.27
N ASP A 190 3.23 5.63 -21.16
CA ASP A 190 4.36 4.83 -21.65
C ASP A 190 5.14 4.12 -20.53
N ALA A 191 4.78 4.38 -19.26
CA ALA A 191 5.39 3.74 -18.10
C ALA A 191 4.45 2.68 -17.50
N PRO A 192 4.98 1.54 -17.03
CA PRO A 192 4.19 0.59 -16.26
C PRO A 192 3.74 1.26 -14.95
N PRO A 193 2.50 1.02 -14.49
CA PRO A 193 2.05 1.55 -13.23
C PRO A 193 2.76 0.83 -12.06
N PRO A 194 2.75 1.42 -10.85
CA PRO A 194 3.24 0.76 -9.64
C PRO A 194 2.51 -0.56 -9.34
N SER A 195 3.10 -1.42 -8.50
CA SER A 195 2.56 -2.77 -8.27
C SER A 195 1.18 -2.81 -7.61
N TYR A 196 0.79 -1.77 -6.87
CA TYR A 196 -0.56 -1.65 -6.29
C TYR A 196 -1.64 -1.41 -7.35
N PHE A 197 -1.29 -1.14 -8.61
CA PHE A 197 -2.22 -1.19 -9.75
C PHE A 197 -2.34 -2.57 -10.40
N CYS A 198 -1.61 -3.58 -9.89
CA CYS A 198 -1.52 -4.89 -10.49
C CYS A 198 -2.16 -5.94 -9.59
N ARG A 199 -3.17 -6.65 -10.13
CA ARG A 199 -3.79 -7.78 -9.43
C ARG A 199 -2.86 -9.00 -9.39
N SER A 200 -2.07 -9.15 -10.45
CA SER A 200 -0.92 -10.04 -10.53
C SER A 200 0.19 -9.34 -11.32
N PRO A 201 1.45 -9.80 -11.26
CA PRO A 201 2.57 -9.17 -11.97
C PRO A 201 2.35 -9.00 -13.48
N SER A 202 1.60 -9.90 -14.13
CA SER A 202 1.28 -9.82 -15.56
C SER A 202 0.00 -9.04 -15.88
N HIS A 203 -0.85 -8.74 -14.88
CA HIS A 203 -2.16 -8.11 -15.07
C HIS A 203 -2.31 -6.82 -14.24
N CYS A 204 -1.98 -5.71 -14.88
CA CYS A 204 -2.12 -4.36 -14.32
C CYS A 204 -3.28 -3.58 -14.93
N THR A 205 -3.92 -2.76 -14.11
CA THR A 205 -4.88 -1.73 -14.54
C THR A 205 -4.21 -0.36 -14.48
N ARG A 206 -4.83 0.65 -15.10
CA ARG A 206 -4.45 2.06 -14.93
C ARG A 206 -5.48 2.86 -14.15
N ARG A 207 -6.58 2.20 -13.76
CA ARG A 207 -7.70 2.79 -13.04
C ARG A 207 -8.09 1.85 -11.91
N ILE A 208 -8.13 2.37 -10.69
CA ILE A 208 -8.60 1.66 -9.50
C ILE A 208 -9.87 2.37 -9.05
N ALA A 209 -10.94 1.63 -8.88
CA ALA A 209 -12.15 2.16 -8.26
C ALA A 209 -11.99 2.09 -6.73
N LEU A 210 -12.04 3.25 -6.08
CA LEU A 210 -11.85 3.40 -4.63
C LEU A 210 -13.19 3.43 -3.91
N GLU A 211 -14.18 4.12 -4.49
CA GLU A 211 -15.57 4.13 -4.06
C GLU A 211 -16.46 3.86 -5.29
N SER A 212 -17.38 2.92 -5.16
CA SER A 212 -18.37 2.54 -6.19
C SER A 212 -19.69 2.08 -5.57
N GLY A 213 -19.94 2.50 -4.33
CA GLY A 213 -21.13 2.16 -3.57
C GLY A 213 -22.35 2.98 -3.96
N PRO A 214 -23.49 2.75 -3.29
CA PRO A 214 -24.74 3.45 -3.59
C PRO A 214 -24.74 4.92 -3.16
N GLU A 215 -23.78 5.34 -2.34
CA GLU A 215 -23.68 6.68 -1.79
C GLU A 215 -22.67 7.50 -2.59
N THR A 216 -23.09 8.66 -3.07
CA THR A 216 -22.27 9.52 -3.91
C THR A 216 -21.22 10.27 -3.09
N SER A 217 -19.99 10.30 -3.61
CA SER A 217 -18.91 11.12 -3.07
C SER A 217 -19.00 12.54 -3.63
N VAL A 218 -18.78 13.53 -2.76
CA VAL A 218 -18.82 14.97 -3.10
C VAL A 218 -17.44 15.60 -3.18
N ASN A 219 -16.45 14.99 -2.54
CA ASN A 219 -15.07 15.48 -2.52
C ASN A 219 -14.10 14.30 -2.29
N ALA A 220 -12.89 14.39 -2.83
CA ALA A 220 -11.82 13.43 -2.57
C ALA A 220 -10.44 14.09 -2.74
N ALA A 221 -9.45 13.61 -1.99
CA ALA A 221 -8.08 14.11 -2.01
C ALA A 221 -7.08 13.02 -1.57
N PHE A 222 -5.82 13.13 -1.97
CA PHE A 222 -4.76 12.27 -1.45
C PHE A 222 -4.40 12.67 -0.02
N TRP A 223 -4.16 11.67 0.83
CA TRP A 223 -3.71 11.91 2.19
C TRP A 223 -3.01 10.66 2.73
N MET A 224 -1.90 10.84 3.45
CA MET A 224 -1.17 9.75 4.13
C MET A 224 -0.87 8.51 3.27
N GLY A 225 -0.60 8.70 1.97
CA GLY A 225 -0.31 7.61 1.02
C GLY A 225 -1.54 6.82 0.55
N GLY A 226 -2.74 7.23 0.99
CA GLY A 226 -4.03 6.72 0.52
C GLY A 226 -4.89 7.83 -0.09
N ALA A 227 -6.20 7.60 -0.13
CA ALA A 227 -7.19 8.56 -0.59
C ALA A 227 -8.25 8.80 0.48
N LEU A 228 -8.65 10.06 0.62
CA LEU A 228 -9.84 10.47 1.34
C LEU A 228 -10.98 10.68 0.37
N TYR A 229 -12.19 10.35 0.78
CA TYR A 229 -13.39 10.76 0.09
C TYR A 229 -14.52 11.03 1.08
N LEU A 230 -15.27 12.08 0.81
CA LEU A 230 -16.41 12.51 1.59
C LEU A 230 -17.68 12.16 0.83
N ARG A 231 -18.60 11.48 1.50
CA ARG A 231 -19.89 11.08 0.95
C ARG A 231 -21.00 12.08 1.30
N GLU A 232 -22.06 12.12 0.50
CA GLU A 232 -23.23 12.98 0.76
C GLU A 232 -23.91 12.71 2.11
N ASP A 233 -23.83 11.48 2.62
CA ASP A 233 -24.34 11.11 3.94
C ASP A 233 -23.55 11.73 5.11
N GLY A 234 -22.41 12.35 4.80
CA GLY A 234 -21.49 12.98 5.76
C GLY A 234 -20.35 12.09 6.23
N GLY A 235 -20.21 10.87 5.70
CA GLY A 235 -19.10 9.98 6.03
C GLY A 235 -17.81 10.39 5.32
N LEU A 236 -16.78 10.75 6.09
CA LEU A 236 -15.42 10.94 5.60
C LEU A 236 -14.65 9.63 5.72
N MET A 237 -14.33 9.04 4.58
CA MET A 237 -13.67 7.75 4.48
C MET A 237 -12.20 7.94 4.09
N PHE A 238 -11.35 7.07 4.63
CA PHE A 238 -10.00 6.83 4.15
C PHE A 238 -9.93 5.46 3.49
N THR A 239 -9.18 5.35 2.40
CA THR A 239 -8.96 4.07 1.71
C THR A 239 -7.56 3.97 1.12
N GLU A 240 -6.99 2.77 1.18
CA GLU A 240 -5.74 2.44 0.49
C GLU A 240 -5.97 2.33 -1.03
N ILE A 241 -5.01 2.83 -1.80
CA ILE A 241 -5.05 2.77 -3.26
C ILE A 241 -4.41 1.45 -3.71
N ASP A 242 -5.22 0.41 -3.85
CA ASP A 242 -4.78 -0.91 -4.29
C ASP A 242 -5.84 -1.60 -5.17
N ALA A 243 -5.41 -2.13 -6.32
CA ALA A 243 -6.26 -2.86 -7.28
C ALA A 243 -6.61 -4.27 -6.80
N ARG A 244 -5.91 -4.78 -5.79
CA ARG A 244 -6.10 -6.10 -5.18
C ARG A 244 -7.29 -6.06 -4.21
N PRO A 245 -8.02 -7.17 -4.03
CA PRO A 245 -9.19 -7.21 -3.16
C PRO A 245 -8.89 -6.79 -1.71
N THR A 246 -9.94 -6.30 -1.04
CA THR A 246 -9.98 -5.90 0.37
C THR A 246 -9.03 -4.75 0.77
N PRO A 247 -8.94 -3.63 0.02
CA PRO A 247 -8.14 -2.47 0.43
C PRO A 247 -8.49 -2.05 1.87
N VAL A 248 -7.51 -1.53 2.63
CA VAL A 248 -7.78 -1.02 3.98
C VAL A 248 -8.68 0.20 3.82
N SER A 249 -9.82 0.22 4.50
CA SER A 249 -10.70 1.38 4.55
C SER A 249 -11.17 1.64 5.97
N ALA A 250 -11.31 2.92 6.32
CA ALA A 250 -11.73 3.37 7.64
C ALA A 250 -12.63 4.60 7.55
N LEU A 251 -13.66 4.66 8.38
CA LEU A 251 -14.46 5.87 8.58
C LEU A 251 -13.73 6.77 9.58
N LEU A 252 -13.27 7.94 9.14
CA LEU A 252 -12.51 8.88 9.98
C LEU A 252 -13.41 9.85 10.75
N TYR A 253 -14.48 10.30 10.10
CA TYR A 253 -15.39 11.28 10.67
C TYR A 253 -16.79 11.13 10.06
N ARG A 254 -17.83 11.52 10.79
CA ARG A 254 -19.19 11.53 10.26
C ARG A 254 -19.96 12.75 10.75
N ALA A 255 -20.26 13.67 9.85
CA ALA A 255 -21.24 14.72 10.07
C ALA A 255 -21.88 15.17 8.75
N ARG A 256 -23.20 15.40 8.77
CA ARG A 256 -23.92 15.83 7.57
C ARG A 256 -23.54 17.25 7.18
N GLY A 257 -23.25 17.45 5.90
CA GLY A 257 -22.78 18.74 5.39
C GLY A 257 -21.38 19.11 5.87
N ALA A 258 -20.61 18.14 6.37
CA ALA A 258 -19.21 18.36 6.67
C ALA A 258 -18.44 18.76 5.41
N GLU A 259 -17.41 19.57 5.57
CA GLU A 259 -16.41 19.80 4.55
C GLU A 259 -15.04 19.43 5.13
N PHE A 260 -14.12 18.94 4.30
CA PHE A 260 -12.74 18.73 4.73
C PHE A 260 -11.76 19.53 3.89
N ARG A 261 -10.61 19.87 4.49
CA ARG A 261 -9.45 20.49 3.85
C ARG A 261 -8.19 19.87 4.40
N ILE A 262 -7.18 19.74 3.53
CA ILE A 262 -5.83 19.35 3.94
C ILE A 262 -4.98 20.61 3.96
N VAL A 263 -4.44 20.96 5.11
CA VAL A 263 -3.62 22.17 5.30
C VAL A 263 -2.33 21.75 6.00
N ALA A 264 -1.18 22.10 5.41
CA ALA A 264 0.14 21.70 5.89
C ALA A 264 0.31 20.17 6.10
N GLY A 265 -0.42 19.34 5.33
CA GLY A 265 -0.39 17.88 5.44
C GLY A 265 -1.35 17.29 6.49
N GLU A 266 -2.02 18.13 7.26
CA GLU A 266 -2.98 17.72 8.28
C GLU A 266 -4.42 17.83 7.76
N LEU A 267 -5.28 16.94 8.23
CA LEU A 267 -6.68 16.88 7.83
C LEU A 267 -7.55 17.68 8.82
N PHE A 268 -8.27 18.65 8.29
CA PHE A 268 -9.25 19.44 9.03
C PHE A 268 -10.64 19.21 8.47
N VAL A 269 -11.62 19.14 9.36
CA VAL A 269 -13.03 18.98 9.03
C VAL A 269 -13.83 20.12 9.65
N LYS A 270 -14.68 20.76 8.86
CA LYS A 270 -15.61 21.78 9.31
C LYS A 270 -17.00 21.18 9.45
N ASP A 271 -17.58 21.33 10.63
CA ASP A 271 -18.88 20.77 11.01
C ASP A 271 -19.67 21.81 11.83
N ASN A 272 -20.83 22.24 11.32
CA ASN A 272 -21.75 23.17 12.00
C ASN A 272 -21.08 24.44 12.59
N GLY A 273 -20.07 24.97 11.91
CA GLY A 273 -19.33 26.18 12.31
C GLY A 273 -18.12 25.93 13.21
N ARG A 274 -17.88 24.68 13.65
CA ARG A 274 -16.65 24.27 14.33
C ARG A 274 -15.66 23.69 13.32
N ILE A 275 -14.38 23.80 13.63
CA ILE A 275 -13.30 23.16 12.86
C ILE A 275 -12.60 22.19 13.79
N VAL A 276 -12.52 20.94 13.37
CA VAL A 276 -11.80 19.88 14.07
C VAL A 276 -10.63 19.39 13.23
N ARG A 277 -9.53 19.04 13.88
CA ARG A 277 -8.45 18.26 13.29
C ARG A 277 -8.81 16.79 13.43
N VAL A 278 -8.70 16.05 12.33
CA VAL A 278 -8.83 14.60 12.31
C VAL A 278 -7.46 14.04 12.01
N GLY A 279 -6.89 13.32 12.97
CA GLY A 279 -5.55 12.78 12.87
C GLY A 279 -5.45 11.38 13.45
N PHE A 280 -4.24 10.86 13.41
CA PHE A 280 -3.84 9.64 14.09
C PHE A 280 -2.60 9.92 14.96
#